data_AF-A0A5C5DDJ0-F1
#
_entry.id   AF-A0A5C5DDJ0-F1
#
_cell.length_a   1.000
_cell.length_b   1.000
_cell.length_c   1.000
_cell.angle_alpha   90.00
_cell.angle_beta   90.00
_cell.angle_gamma   90.00
#
_symmetry.space_group_name_H-M   'P 1'
#
loop_
_entity.id
_entity.type
_entity.pdbx_description
1 polymer ?
#
loop_
_entity_poly.entity_id
_entity_poly.type
_entity_poly.pdbx_seq_one_letter_code
_entity_poly.pdbx_strand_id
1 'polypeptide(L)'
;MNSLEALTASMPKRIVRNWQASVMRTCDFCGHHKGTVLNGDNSSICASCCDAENYGNLQCALEEALERNAALIAALEQAQQERKVQLETIASVTGLWNEQRNRIAELKTNKPCVKLPGERFDEDGSITSDFDRGWNHYREDAMKAIRSAGGTVIEGE
;
A
#
# COMPACT_ATOMS: atom_id res chain seq x y z
N MET A 1 18.71 -15.83 5.24
CA MET A 1 20.15 -15.51 5.29
C MET A 1 20.27 -14.05 5.65
N ASN A 2 20.88 -13.74 6.79
CA ASN A 2 20.98 -12.37 7.28
C ASN A 2 21.87 -11.56 6.32
N SER A 3 21.47 -10.33 5.98
CA SER A 3 22.14 -9.49 4.97
C SER A 3 23.64 -9.29 5.26
N LEU A 4 24.04 -9.35 6.54
CA LEU A 4 25.42 -9.21 6.97
C LEU A 4 26.32 -10.36 6.52
N GLU A 5 25.82 -11.61 6.54
CA GLU A 5 26.59 -12.78 6.08
C GLU A 5 26.81 -12.74 4.57
N ALA A 6 25.79 -12.30 3.81
CA ALA A 6 25.89 -12.10 2.38
C ALA A 6 26.86 -10.97 2.02
N LEU A 7 26.82 -9.85 2.77
CA LEU A 7 27.79 -8.76 2.62
C LEU A 7 29.22 -9.23 2.91
N THR A 8 29.42 -9.94 4.03
CA THR A 8 30.73 -10.47 4.43
C THR A 8 31.26 -11.48 3.40
N ALA A 9 30.39 -12.31 2.83
CA ALA A 9 30.75 -13.25 1.78
C ALA A 9 31.15 -12.54 0.46
N SER A 10 30.56 -11.38 0.17
CA SER A 10 30.86 -10.58 -1.01
C SER A 10 32.11 -9.69 -0.88
N MET A 11 32.63 -9.49 0.33
CA MET A 11 33.81 -8.65 0.52
C MET A 11 35.05 -9.31 -0.12
N PRO A 12 35.87 -8.52 -0.84
CA PRO A 12 37.10 -9.03 -1.42
C PRO A 12 38.02 -9.50 -0.30
N LYS A 13 38.50 -10.73 -0.42
CA LYS A 13 39.40 -11.33 0.56
C LYS A 13 40.83 -10.90 0.25
N ARG A 14 41.55 -10.46 1.29
CA ARG A 14 42.98 -10.15 1.17
C ARG A 14 43.74 -11.42 0.76
N ILE A 15 44.50 -11.31 -0.33
CA ILE A 15 45.41 -12.38 -0.75
C ILE A 15 46.57 -12.42 0.24
N VAL A 16 46.69 -13.52 0.97
CA VAL A 16 47.79 -13.73 1.92
C VAL A 16 49.01 -14.22 1.13
N ARG A 17 50.11 -13.46 1.21
CA ARG A 17 51.37 -13.77 0.53
C ARG A 17 52.46 -14.11 1.54
N ASN A 18 53.33 -15.06 1.20
CA ASN A 18 54.45 -15.45 2.06
C ASN A 18 55.59 -14.42 2.00
N TRP A 19 55.51 -13.38 2.83
CA TRP A 19 56.54 -12.34 2.92
C TRP A 19 57.90 -12.83 3.46
N GLN A 20 57.95 -13.99 4.11
CA GLN A 20 59.23 -14.60 4.52
C GLN A 20 60.04 -15.09 3.32
N ALA A 21 59.39 -15.36 2.18
CA ALA A 21 60.05 -15.70 0.92
C ALA A 21 60.40 -14.46 0.07
N SER A 22 60.34 -13.25 0.65
CA SER A 22 60.62 -12.04 -0.10
C SER A 22 62.09 -11.94 -0.49
N VAL A 23 62.33 -11.46 -1.71
CA VAL A 23 63.66 -11.26 -2.30
C VAL A 23 63.75 -9.85 -2.86
N MET A 24 64.95 -9.27 -2.86
CA MET A 24 65.17 -7.97 -3.48
C MET A 24 65.12 -8.10 -5.00
N ARG A 25 64.07 -7.55 -5.62
CA ARG A 25 63.88 -7.48 -7.07
C ARG A 25 63.13 -6.21 -7.44
N THR A 26 63.08 -5.92 -8.73
CA THR A 26 62.19 -4.87 -9.26
C THR A 26 60.74 -5.34 -9.15
N CYS A 27 59.87 -4.50 -8.59
CA CYS A 27 58.44 -4.75 -8.56
C CYS A 27 57.85 -4.49 -9.95
N ASP A 28 57.10 -5.45 -10.50
CA ASP A 28 56.50 -5.34 -11.84
C ASP A 28 55.37 -4.29 -11.91
N PHE A 29 54.85 -3.87 -10.75
CA PHE A 29 53.70 -2.96 -10.66
C PHE A 29 54.11 -1.49 -10.47
N CYS A 30 55.18 -1.22 -9.69
CA CYS A 30 55.64 0.15 -9.44
C CYS A 30 57.05 0.43 -9.96
N GLY A 31 57.75 -0.55 -10.54
CA GLY A 31 59.09 -0.39 -11.10
C GLY A 31 60.21 -0.16 -10.08
N HIS A 32 59.89 -0.12 -8.78
CA HIS A 32 60.90 0.12 -7.75
C HIS A 32 61.61 -1.17 -7.33
N HIS A 33 62.92 -1.07 -7.07
CA HIS A 33 63.73 -2.16 -6.53
C HIS A 33 63.56 -2.28 -5.01
N LYS A 34 62.81 -3.28 -4.55
CA LYS A 34 62.40 -3.45 -3.14
C LYS A 34 62.25 -4.94 -2.80
N GLY A 35 61.89 -5.26 -1.56
CA GLY A 35 61.49 -6.62 -1.18
C GLY A 35 60.18 -6.99 -1.89
N THR A 36 60.23 -8.00 -2.75
CA THR A 36 59.08 -8.52 -3.50
C THR A 36 58.88 -10.00 -3.25
N VAL A 37 57.66 -10.46 -3.45
CA VAL A 37 57.29 -11.88 -3.48
C VAL A 37 56.77 -12.21 -4.86
N LEU A 38 56.91 -13.47 -5.28
CA LEU A 38 56.30 -13.94 -6.51
C LEU A 38 54.80 -14.12 -6.30
N ASN A 39 54.03 -13.61 -7.26
CA ASN A 39 52.60 -13.78 -7.38
C ASN A 39 52.28 -15.04 -8.22
N GLY A 40 51.02 -15.45 -8.26
CA GLY A 40 50.61 -16.70 -8.95
C GLY A 40 50.87 -16.72 -10.47
N ASP A 41 51.07 -15.55 -11.07
CA ASP A 41 51.42 -15.31 -12.48
C ASP A 41 52.93 -15.12 -12.70
N ASN A 42 53.76 -15.48 -11.72
CA ASN A 42 55.20 -15.22 -11.68
C ASN A 42 55.59 -13.73 -11.67
N SER A 43 54.66 -12.78 -11.53
CA SER A 43 55.00 -11.37 -11.34
C SER A 43 55.60 -11.13 -9.95
N SER A 44 56.51 -10.17 -9.85
CA SER A 44 57.13 -9.73 -8.60
C SER A 44 56.37 -8.55 -8.02
N ILE A 45 55.70 -8.74 -6.89
CA ILE A 45 54.91 -7.70 -6.22
C ILE A 45 55.54 -7.29 -4.89
N CYS A 46 55.62 -5.98 -4.62
CA CYS A 46 56.07 -5.45 -3.33
C CYS A 46 54.91 -5.29 -2.34
N ALA A 47 55.22 -5.19 -1.05
CA ALA A 47 54.20 -5.05 0.01
C ALA A 47 53.27 -3.85 -0.23
N SER A 48 53.82 -2.70 -0.62
CA SER A 48 53.03 -1.51 -0.90
C SER A 48 52.05 -1.68 -2.06
N CYS A 49 52.45 -2.36 -3.14
CA CYS A 49 51.55 -2.63 -4.27
C CYS A 49 50.47 -3.66 -3.91
N CYS A 50 50.81 -4.67 -3.10
CA CYS A 50 49.84 -5.63 -2.58
C CYS A 50 48.78 -4.96 -1.69
N ASP A 51 49.19 -4.04 -0.82
CA ASP A 51 48.24 -3.31 0.04
C ASP A 51 47.39 -2.33 -0.76
N ALA A 52 47.97 -1.67 -1.78
CA ALA A 52 47.24 -0.79 -2.68
C ALA A 52 46.18 -1.54 -3.51
N GLU A 53 46.51 -2.72 -4.05
CA GLU A 53 45.56 -3.62 -4.72
C GLU A 53 44.39 -3.99 -3.80
N ASN A 54 44.71 -4.43 -2.58
CA ASN A 54 43.68 -4.81 -1.62
C ASN A 54 42.80 -3.63 -1.20
N TYR A 55 43.39 -2.45 -0.98
CA TYR A 55 42.66 -1.24 -0.66
C TYR A 55 41.73 -0.81 -1.80
N GLY A 56 42.22 -0.82 -3.05
CA GLY A 56 41.41 -0.52 -4.23
C GLY A 56 40.20 -1.45 -4.36
N ASN A 57 40.41 -2.76 -4.21
CA ASN A 57 39.32 -3.74 -4.24
C ASN A 57 38.28 -3.49 -3.14
N LEU A 58 38.73 -3.21 -1.91
CA LEU A 58 37.84 -2.88 -0.79
C LEU A 58 37.06 -1.59 -1.04
N GLN A 59 37.71 -0.57 -1.62
CA GLN A 59 37.06 0.68 -1.96
C GLN A 59 35.95 0.47 -3.00
N CYS A 60 36.23 -0.23 -4.10
CA CYS A 60 35.21 -0.53 -5.11
C CYS A 60 34.03 -1.32 -4.51
N ALA A 61 34.32 -2.35 -3.70
CA ALA A 61 33.26 -3.12 -3.05
C ALA A 61 32.41 -2.27 -2.08
N LEU A 62 33.03 -1.30 -1.40
CA LEU A 62 32.33 -0.37 -0.52
C LEU A 62 31.45 0.59 -1.33
N GLU A 63 31.96 1.15 -2.43
CA GLU A 63 31.21 2.03 -3.33
C GLU A 63 29.97 1.31 -3.88
N GLU A 64 30.12 0.09 -4.39
CA GLU A 64 28.98 -0.73 -4.84
C GLU A 64 27.97 -1.01 -3.72
N ALA A 65 28.43 -1.29 -2.50
CA ALA A 65 27.54 -1.54 -1.37
C ALA A 65 26.75 -0.28 -0.97
N LEU A 66 27.37 0.90 -1.04
CA LEU A 66 26.71 2.17 -0.79
C LEU A 66 25.64 2.46 -1.84
N GLU A 67 25.93 2.23 -3.11
CA GLU A 67 24.95 2.38 -4.21
C GLU A 67 23.75 1.46 -4.03
N ARG A 68 23.98 0.18 -3.71
CA ARG A 68 22.90 -0.78 -3.44
C ARG A 68 22.06 -0.35 -2.24
N ASN A 69 22.69 0.12 -1.17
CA ASN A 69 21.98 0.62 0.01
C ASN A 69 21.14 1.85 -0.30
N ALA A 70 21.66 2.80 -1.08
CA ALA A 70 20.91 3.97 -1.52
C ALA A 70 19.66 3.58 -2.33
N ALA A 71 19.81 2.62 -3.26
CA ALA A 71 18.68 2.10 -4.03
C ALA A 71 17.62 1.40 -3.15
N LEU A 72 18.05 0.63 -2.15
CA LEU A 72 17.14 -0.03 -1.21
C LEU A 72 16.38 0.97 -0.33
N ILE A 73 17.05 2.05 0.12
CA ILE A 73 16.41 3.12 0.88
C ILE A 73 15.32 3.80 0.02
N ALA A 74 15.65 4.18 -1.22
CA ALA A 74 14.68 4.79 -2.12
C ALA A 74 13.46 3.88 -2.39
N ALA A 75 13.69 2.57 -2.58
CA ALA A 75 12.62 1.60 -2.77
C ALA A 75 11.73 1.46 -1.52
N LEU A 76 12.32 1.48 -0.32
CA LEU A 76 11.58 1.45 0.94
C LEU A 76 10.73 2.70 1.13
N GLU A 77 11.28 3.88 0.84
CA GLU A 77 10.54 5.15 0.90
C GLU A 77 9.36 5.16 -0.07
N GLN A 78 9.55 4.67 -1.30
CA GLN A 78 8.48 4.54 -2.26
C GLN A 78 7.38 3.58 -1.77
N ALA A 79 7.75 2.40 -1.27
CA ALA A 79 6.79 1.43 -0.74
C ALA A 79 6.02 1.98 0.46
N GLN A 80 6.67 2.75 1.33
CA GLN A 80 6.01 3.43 2.45
C GLN A 80 5.01 4.49 1.96
N GLN A 81 5.37 5.26 0.94
CA GLN A 81 4.49 6.27 0.36
C GLN A 81 3.27 5.64 -0.32
N GLU A 82 3.47 4.57 -1.08
CA GLU A 82 2.38 3.80 -1.69
C GLU A 82 1.43 3.24 -0.63
N ARG A 83 1.98 2.67 0.45
CA ARG A 83 1.19 2.18 1.57
C ARG A 83 0.37 3.29 2.24
N LYS A 84 0.93 4.49 2.39
CA LYS A 84 0.21 5.64 2.95
C LYS A 84 -0.99 6.02 2.09
N VAL A 85 -0.80 6.11 0.77
CA VAL A 85 -1.89 6.41 -0.18
C VAL A 85 -2.98 5.34 -0.14
N GLN A 86 -2.60 4.06 -0.04
CA GLN A 86 -3.56 2.96 0.13
C GLN A 86 -4.37 3.09 1.42
N LEU A 87 -3.73 3.43 2.54
CA LEU A 87 -4.42 3.63 3.82
C LEU A 87 -5.41 4.81 3.77
N GLU A 88 -5.03 5.92 3.13
CA GLU A 88 -5.92 7.07 2.93
C GLU A 88 -7.13 6.69 2.06
N THR A 89 -6.91 5.89 1.01
CA THR A 89 -7.97 5.36 0.15
C THR A 89 -8.93 4.46 0.93
N ILE A 90 -8.39 3.54 1.74
CA ILE A 90 -9.20 2.66 2.60
C ILE A 90 -10.03 3.48 3.60
N ALA A 91 -9.43 4.51 4.21
CA ALA A 91 -10.14 5.39 5.13
C ALA A 91 -11.31 6.12 4.45
N SER A 92 -11.10 6.64 3.24
CA SER A 92 -12.14 7.28 2.44
C SER A 92 -13.29 6.32 2.11
N VAL A 93 -12.98 5.12 1.59
CA VAL A 93 -14.00 4.11 1.26
C VAL A 93 -14.78 3.67 2.50
N THR A 94 -14.10 3.51 3.63
CA THR A 94 -14.74 3.17 4.91
C THR A 94 -15.69 4.28 5.36
N GLY A 95 -15.30 5.55 5.18
CA GLY A 95 -16.15 6.71 5.45
C GLY A 95 -17.44 6.68 4.61
N LEU A 96 -17.32 6.50 3.29
CA LEU A 96 -18.46 6.39 2.39
C LEU A 96 -19.39 5.22 2.75
N TRP A 97 -18.81 4.08 3.12
CA TRP A 97 -19.59 2.91 3.48
C TRP A 97 -20.38 3.11 4.78
N ASN A 98 -19.80 3.80 5.76
CA ASN A 98 -20.49 4.18 6.98
C ASN A 98 -21.63 5.16 6.71
N GLU A 99 -21.42 6.16 5.84
CA GLU A 99 -22.45 7.10 5.43
C GLU A 99 -23.64 6.39 4.76
N GLN A 100 -23.35 5.50 3.80
CA GLN A 100 -24.40 4.71 3.13
C GLN A 100 -25.17 3.82 4.12
N ARG A 101 -24.46 3.20 5.07
CA ARG A 101 -25.11 2.41 6.13
C ARG A 101 -26.07 3.27 6.97
N ASN A 102 -25.66 4.48 7.36
CA ASN A 102 -26.50 5.38 8.13
C ASN A 102 -27.75 5.79 7.34
N ARG A 103 -27.60 6.14 6.06
CA ARG A 103 -28.74 6.46 5.18
C ARG A 103 -29.73 5.30 5.06
N ILE A 104 -29.24 4.07 4.94
CA ILE A 104 -30.10 2.87 4.91
C ILE A 104 -30.82 2.69 6.25
N ALA A 105 -30.16 2.94 7.38
CA ALA A 105 -30.78 2.86 8.69
C ALA A 105 -31.89 3.91 8.85
N GLU A 106 -31.64 5.16 8.46
CA GLU A 106 -32.64 6.24 8.47
C GLU A 106 -33.87 5.92 7.61
N LEU A 107 -33.67 5.39 6.40
CA LEU A 107 -34.76 4.99 5.50
C LEU A 107 -35.57 3.81 6.05
N LYS A 108 -34.93 2.90 6.81
CA LYS A 108 -35.64 1.80 7.48
C LYS A 108 -36.48 2.27 8.66
N THR A 109 -36.01 3.30 9.39
CA THR A 109 -36.76 3.87 10.52
C THR A 109 -37.87 4.82 10.06
N ASN A 110 -37.65 5.58 8.99
CA ASN A 110 -38.66 6.43 8.37
C ASN A 110 -39.53 5.60 7.42
N LYS A 111 -40.40 4.77 8.00
CA LYS A 111 -41.52 4.20 7.22
C LYS A 111 -42.37 5.36 6.68
N PRO A 112 -42.61 5.44 5.37
CA PRO A 112 -43.55 6.43 4.85
C PRO A 112 -44.94 6.13 5.44
N CYS A 113 -45.45 7.07 6.23
CA CYS A 113 -46.83 7.12 6.67
C CYS A 113 -47.58 8.04 5.72
N VAL A 114 -48.50 7.46 4.95
CA VAL A 114 -49.44 8.24 4.14
C VAL A 114 -50.73 8.37 4.93
N LYS A 115 -51.09 9.61 5.28
CA LYS A 115 -52.45 9.90 5.76
C LYS A 115 -53.34 10.02 4.53
N LEU A 116 -54.27 9.07 4.39
CA LEU A 116 -55.29 9.17 3.37
C LEU A 116 -56.37 10.14 3.85
N PRO A 117 -56.94 10.99 2.97
CA PRO A 117 -58.11 11.79 3.33
C PRO A 117 -59.24 10.85 3.77
N GLY A 118 -59.82 11.14 4.94
CA GLY A 118 -61.01 10.47 5.44
C GLY A 118 -62.21 10.72 4.53
N GLU A 119 -63.20 9.84 4.60
CA GLU A 119 -64.44 9.97 3.85
C GLU A 119 -65.19 11.22 4.35
N ARG A 120 -65.46 12.17 3.45
CA ARG A 120 -66.40 13.27 3.75
C ARG A 120 -67.80 12.80 3.42
N PHE A 121 -68.59 12.60 4.46
CA PHE A 121 -70.02 12.40 4.35
C PHE A 121 -70.71 13.74 4.61
N ASP A 122 -71.69 14.06 3.76
CA ASP A 122 -72.66 15.12 4.06
C ASP A 122 -73.54 14.71 5.26
N GLU A 123 -74.23 15.66 5.88
CA GLU A 123 -75.08 15.43 7.07
C GLU A 123 -76.19 14.40 6.83
N ASP A 124 -76.49 14.07 5.57
CA ASP A 124 -77.46 13.05 5.15
C ASP A 124 -76.83 11.66 4.88
N GLY A 125 -75.52 11.51 5.09
CA GLY A 125 -74.77 10.27 4.87
C GLY A 125 -74.38 10.02 3.41
N SER A 126 -74.59 10.97 2.51
CA SER A 126 -74.15 10.86 1.10
C SER A 126 -72.70 11.35 0.91
N ILE A 127 -72.00 10.76 -0.07
CA ILE A 127 -70.59 11.07 -0.35
C ILE A 127 -70.52 12.30 -1.27
N THR A 128 -69.70 13.29 -0.89
CA THR A 128 -69.56 14.56 -1.61
C THR A 128 -68.81 14.39 -2.94
N SER A 129 -69.51 14.41 -4.07
CA SER A 129 -68.95 14.48 -5.44
C SER A 129 -68.45 13.19 -6.10
N ASP A 130 -68.49 13.18 -7.44
CA ASP A 130 -67.98 12.10 -8.29
C ASP A 130 -66.48 11.83 -8.12
N PHE A 131 -65.73 12.81 -7.60
CA PHE A 131 -64.32 12.66 -7.27
C PHE A 131 -64.11 11.65 -6.12
N ASP A 132 -64.98 11.69 -5.10
CA ASP A 132 -64.88 10.81 -3.93
C ASP A 132 -65.30 9.36 -4.26
N ARG A 133 -66.22 9.17 -5.23
CA ARG A 133 -66.56 7.84 -5.78
C ARG A 133 -65.39 7.20 -6.53
N GLY A 134 -64.69 7.99 -7.34
CA GLY A 134 -63.48 7.52 -8.03
C GLY A 134 -62.37 7.18 -7.05
N TRP A 135 -62.15 8.04 -6.04
CA TRP A 135 -61.13 7.84 -5.01
C TRP A 135 -61.31 6.53 -4.25
N ASN A 136 -62.53 6.14 -3.87
CA ASN A 136 -62.78 4.89 -3.16
C ASN A 136 -62.39 3.63 -3.95
N HIS A 137 -62.49 3.66 -5.28
CA HIS A 137 -62.03 2.55 -6.12
C HIS A 137 -60.50 2.46 -6.16
N TYR A 138 -59.80 3.60 -6.22
CA TYR A 138 -58.33 3.65 -6.23
C TYR A 138 -57.70 3.52 -4.84
N ARG A 139 -58.49 3.71 -3.77
CA ARG A 139 -58.02 3.72 -2.37
C ARG A 139 -57.50 2.35 -1.93
N GLU A 140 -58.20 1.27 -2.27
CA GLU A 140 -57.76 -0.09 -1.90
C GLU A 140 -56.46 -0.47 -2.62
N ASP A 141 -56.36 -0.18 -3.92
CA ASP A 141 -55.15 -0.41 -4.70
C ASP A 141 -53.97 0.45 -4.22
N ALA A 142 -54.23 1.71 -3.85
CA ALA A 142 -53.22 2.58 -3.26
C ALA A 142 -52.76 2.09 -1.88
N MET A 143 -53.68 1.65 -1.01
CA MET A 143 -53.33 1.05 0.28
C MET A 143 -52.51 -0.23 0.13
N LYS A 144 -52.88 -1.08 -0.82
CA LYS A 144 -52.16 -2.32 -1.12
C LYS A 144 -50.76 -2.04 -1.65
N ALA A 145 -50.62 -1.04 -2.53
CA ALA A 145 -49.32 -0.58 -3.03
C ALA A 145 -48.44 -0.06 -1.89
N ILE A 146 -48.96 0.80 -1.01
CA ILE A 146 -48.23 1.36 0.14
C ILE A 146 -47.77 0.25 1.10
N ARG A 147 -48.65 -0.70 1.44
CA ARG A 147 -48.31 -1.85 2.31
C ARG A 147 -47.29 -2.79 1.66
N SER A 148 -47.39 -3.03 0.35
CA SER A 148 -46.42 -3.84 -0.40
C SER A 148 -45.04 -3.20 -0.47
N ALA A 149 -44.97 -1.86 -0.42
CA ALA A 149 -43.75 -1.08 -0.30
C ALA A 149 -43.22 -0.98 1.15
N GLY A 150 -43.89 -1.64 2.12
CA GLY A 150 -43.49 -1.66 3.53
C GLY A 150 -43.93 -0.43 4.34
N GLY A 151 -44.74 0.46 3.77
CA GLY A 151 -45.32 1.63 4.44
C GLY A 151 -46.43 1.27 5.42
N THR A 152 -46.76 2.20 6.31
CA THR A 152 -47.86 2.07 7.27
C THR A 152 -48.98 3.01 6.85
N VAL A 153 -50.22 2.50 6.77
CA VAL A 153 -51.40 3.32 6.47
C VAL A 153 -52.05 3.70 7.80
N ILE A 154 -52.23 5.00 8.04
CA ILE A 154 -53.02 5.52 9.16
C ILE A 154 -54.28 6.10 8.53
N GLU A 155 -55.42 5.45 8.78
CA GLU A 155 -56.73 5.98 8.42
C GLU A 155 -57.07 7.13 9.38
N GLY A 156 -57.43 8.30 8.85
CA GLY A 156 -57.87 9.42 9.68
C GLY A 156 -59.30 9.21 10.18
N GLU A 157 -59.58 9.66 11.41
CA GLU A 157 -60.94 9.90 11.92
C GLU A 157 -61.67 10.97 11.08
#